data_AF-A0A5M8PG96-F1
#
_entry.id   AF-A0A5M8PG96-F1
#
_cell.length_a   1.000
_cell.length_b   1.000
_cell.length_c   1.000
_cell.angle_alpha   90.00
_cell.angle_beta   90.00
_cell.angle_gamma   90.00
#
_symmetry.space_group_name_H-M   'P 1'
#
loop_
_entity.id
_entity.type
_entity.pdbx_description
1 polymer ?
#
loop_
_entity_poly.entity_id
_entity_poly.type
_entity_poly.pdbx_seq_one_letter_code
_entity_poly.pdbx_strand_id
1 'polypeptide(L)'
;MSDRSSQPEGSHNESATSPIEENPESSSPELPADVDPPGTPDDKISQVIKDENKEAERKHSYLQTKIPRRQIGMSNLSHIPKLEGSSNYEAWVTGIQGIALTNRVWKVMNGTIKRPVLAKNPSPTQLETYELKLDNWEEAEEVAQGYILQTIKQGPRAHLSQEMDTLTMFSKLKETYKLKGYTERHIH
;
A
#
# COMPACT_ATOMS: atom_id res chain seq x y z
N MET A 1 -21.67 59.32 -41.57
CA MET A 1 -21.88 59.65 -40.15
C MET A 1 -20.60 59.24 -39.45
N SER A 2 -19.60 60.12 -39.54
CA SER A 2 -19.20 61.05 -38.47
C SER A 2 -18.42 60.32 -37.37
N ASP A 3 -17.28 60.77 -36.87
CA ASP A 3 -16.23 61.72 -37.25
C ASP A 3 -15.29 61.69 -36.03
N ARG A 4 -14.01 62.08 -36.23
CA ARG A 4 -13.06 62.52 -35.18
C ARG A 4 -12.50 61.45 -34.22
N SER A 5 -11.29 61.54 -33.70
CA SER A 5 -10.16 62.49 -33.79
C SER A 5 -8.96 61.79 -33.15
N SER A 6 -7.78 61.75 -33.79
CA SER A 6 -6.63 62.65 -33.56
C SER A 6 -5.81 62.36 -32.28
N GLN A 7 -4.51 62.05 -32.47
CA GLN A 7 -3.41 62.05 -31.49
C GLN A 7 -3.14 63.47 -30.92
N PRO A 8 -2.27 63.63 -29.89
CA PRO A 8 -0.86 64.06 -30.11
C PRO A 8 0.15 63.30 -29.22
N GLU A 9 1.41 63.05 -29.62
CA GLU A 9 2.64 63.90 -29.64
C GLU A 9 3.25 64.27 -28.26
N GLY A 10 4.58 64.10 -28.19
CA GLY A 10 5.49 64.50 -27.10
C GLY A 10 6.75 63.61 -27.12
N SER A 11 7.72 63.82 -28.01
CA SER A 11 8.74 64.89 -28.09
C SER A 11 9.88 64.79 -27.05
N HIS A 12 11.04 64.34 -27.55
CA HIS A 12 12.43 64.79 -27.37
C HIS A 12 12.91 65.47 -26.07
N ASN A 13 14.05 64.99 -25.57
CA ASN A 13 15.29 65.74 -25.27
C ASN A 13 16.36 64.72 -24.82
N GLU A 14 17.40 64.39 -25.60
CA GLU A 14 18.64 65.15 -25.87
C GLU A 14 19.48 65.49 -24.62
N SER A 15 20.53 64.67 -24.44
CA SER A 15 21.95 65.05 -24.35
C SER A 15 22.45 66.04 -23.29
N ALA A 16 23.36 65.57 -22.43
CA ALA A 16 24.57 66.29 -21.98
C ALA A 16 25.59 65.25 -21.42
N THR A 17 26.60 64.83 -22.19
CA THR A 17 28.02 65.32 -22.20
C THR A 17 28.81 65.15 -20.89
N SER A 18 29.88 64.35 -21.03
CA SER A 18 31.03 64.01 -20.16
C SER A 18 31.91 65.22 -19.75
N PRO A 19 33.17 65.11 -19.22
CA PRO A 19 34.00 63.97 -18.74
C PRO A 19 34.82 64.28 -17.44
N ILE A 20 35.89 63.49 -17.19
CA ILE A 20 37.14 63.74 -16.41
C ILE A 20 37.16 63.17 -14.97
N GLU A 21 37.84 62.02 -14.76
CA GLU A 21 39.27 61.86 -14.35
C GLU A 21 39.30 61.81 -12.80
N GLU A 22 39.77 60.77 -12.10
CA GLU A 22 41.08 60.13 -12.08
C GLU A 22 40.97 58.71 -11.48
N ASN A 23 41.91 57.85 -11.86
CA ASN A 23 42.32 56.65 -11.12
C ASN A 23 43.78 56.93 -10.70
N PRO A 24 44.28 56.56 -9.51
CA PRO A 24 44.69 55.16 -9.31
C PRO A 24 44.63 54.60 -7.86
N GLU A 25 44.71 53.27 -7.76
CA GLU A 25 45.19 52.44 -6.61
C GLU A 25 44.26 52.37 -5.36
N SER A 26 43.97 51.24 -4.68
CA SER A 26 44.62 49.94 -4.52
C SER A 26 43.69 48.93 -3.78
N SER A 27 43.84 47.63 -4.10
CA SER A 27 43.66 46.42 -3.26
C SER A 27 42.28 45.86 -2.87
N SER A 28 41.81 44.83 -3.59
CA SER A 28 41.81 43.39 -3.18
C SER A 28 40.69 42.58 -3.87
N PRO A 29 40.89 41.28 -4.22
CA PRO A 29 40.00 40.55 -5.13
C PRO A 29 38.89 39.76 -4.41
N GLU A 30 37.65 39.88 -4.88
CA GLU A 30 36.51 39.05 -4.47
C GLU A 30 36.15 38.07 -5.61
N LEU A 31 36.06 36.79 -5.27
CA LEU A 31 35.87 35.66 -6.20
C LEU A 31 34.42 35.64 -6.75
N PRO A 32 34.19 35.28 -8.02
CA PRO A 32 32.84 35.01 -8.50
C PRO A 32 32.39 33.60 -8.10
N ALA A 33 31.34 33.52 -7.30
CA ALA A 33 30.55 32.30 -7.14
C ALA A 33 29.43 32.30 -8.18
N ASP A 34 29.48 31.38 -9.15
CA ASP A 34 28.27 30.73 -9.68
C ASP A 34 28.62 29.55 -10.63
N VAL A 35 28.65 28.33 -10.09
CA VAL A 35 28.40 27.10 -10.87
C VAL A 35 27.75 26.09 -9.92
N ASP A 36 26.43 25.93 -9.99
CA ASP A 36 25.72 24.82 -9.36
C ASP A 36 26.16 23.47 -9.97
N PRO A 37 26.62 22.48 -9.18
CA PRO A 37 26.87 21.14 -9.71
C PRO A 37 25.58 20.32 -9.84
N PRO A 38 25.48 19.41 -10.83
CA PRO A 38 24.31 18.58 -11.04
C PRO A 38 24.10 17.60 -9.87
N GLY A 39 22.90 17.61 -9.28
CA GLY A 39 22.53 16.76 -8.15
C GLY A 39 22.76 15.26 -8.41
N THR A 40 23.52 14.64 -7.52
CA THR A 40 23.97 13.24 -7.57
C THR A 40 22.80 12.25 -7.40
N PRO A 41 22.77 11.09 -8.10
CA PRO A 41 21.65 10.12 -8.05
C PRO A 41 21.44 9.40 -6.70
N ASP A 42 22.40 9.46 -5.78
CA ASP A 42 22.43 8.67 -4.55
C ASP A 42 21.38 9.07 -3.51
N ASP A 43 20.92 10.33 -3.52
CA ASP A 43 19.92 10.81 -2.57
C ASP A 43 18.55 10.18 -2.79
N LYS A 44 18.20 9.86 -4.05
CA LYS A 44 16.94 9.18 -4.36
C LYS A 44 16.91 7.74 -3.88
N ILE A 45 18.03 7.03 -3.99
CA ILE A 45 18.12 5.63 -3.54
C ILE A 45 18.06 5.57 -2.01
N SER A 46 18.75 6.49 -1.34
CA SER A 46 18.73 6.60 0.12
C SER A 46 17.34 6.94 0.68
N GLN A 47 16.56 7.75 -0.04
CA GLN A 47 15.18 8.08 0.35
C GLN A 47 14.25 6.87 0.19
N VAL A 48 14.34 6.14 -0.93
CA VAL A 48 13.51 4.95 -1.20
C VAL A 48 13.75 3.85 -0.17
N ILE A 49 15.00 3.58 0.20
CA ILE A 49 15.35 2.57 1.20
C ILE A 49 14.84 2.99 2.60
N LYS A 50 14.90 4.29 2.93
CA LYS A 50 14.36 4.81 4.20
C LYS A 50 12.84 4.71 4.28
N ASP A 51 12.15 4.93 3.16
CA ASP A 51 10.68 4.85 3.10
C ASP A 51 10.18 3.39 3.17
N GLU A 52 10.88 2.45 2.51
CA GLU A 52 10.59 1.00 2.65
C GLU A 52 10.84 0.50 4.07
N ASN A 53 11.94 0.94 4.71
CA ASN A 53 12.25 0.52 6.07
C ASN A 53 11.25 1.06 7.09
N LYS A 54 10.77 2.31 6.92
CA LYS A 54 9.68 2.86 7.76
C LYS A 54 8.35 2.14 7.57
N GLU A 55 8.05 1.68 6.36
CA GLU A 55 6.82 0.90 6.13
C GLU A 55 6.92 -0.52 6.71
N ALA A 56 8.10 -1.16 6.61
CA ALA A 56 8.37 -2.43 7.27
C ALA A 56 8.31 -2.32 8.80
N GLU A 57 8.87 -1.26 9.38
CA GLU A 57 8.82 -0.99 10.83
C GLU A 57 7.40 -0.68 11.31
N ARG A 58 6.60 0.08 10.54
CA ARG A 58 5.16 0.26 10.84
C ARG A 58 4.40 -1.06 10.80
N LYS A 59 4.64 -1.91 9.79
CA LYS A 59 4.05 -3.25 9.70
C LYS A 59 4.42 -4.09 10.93
N HIS A 60 5.69 -4.07 11.34
CA HIS A 60 6.17 -4.86 12.48
C HIS A 60 5.64 -4.36 13.84
N SER A 61 5.56 -3.03 14.02
CA SER A 61 5.02 -2.38 15.22
C SER A 61 3.51 -2.58 15.34
N TYR A 62 2.79 -2.49 14.23
CA TYR A 62 1.34 -2.71 14.17
C TYR A 62 0.96 -4.16 14.48
N LEU A 63 1.75 -5.14 14.00
CA LEU A 63 1.53 -6.56 14.29
C LEU A 63 1.85 -6.95 15.73
N GLN A 64 2.76 -6.25 16.42
CA GLN A 64 3.10 -6.55 17.82
C GLN A 64 2.13 -5.96 18.86
N THR A 65 1.35 -4.93 18.50
CA THR A 65 0.64 -4.11 19.50
C THR A 65 -0.88 -4.25 19.52
N LYS A 66 -1.50 -5.00 18.60
CA LYS A 66 -2.96 -5.17 18.62
C LYS A 66 -3.42 -6.39 19.41
N ILE A 67 -4.13 -6.09 20.49
CA ILE A 67 -5.15 -6.96 21.07
C ILE A 67 -6.24 -7.13 20.00
N PRO A 68 -6.74 -8.35 19.71
CA PRO A 68 -7.82 -8.57 18.74
C PRO A 68 -9.02 -7.69 19.08
N ARG A 69 -9.36 -6.73 18.20
CA ARG A 69 -10.39 -5.70 18.48
C ARG A 69 -11.82 -6.25 18.51
N ARG A 70 -12.04 -7.43 17.94
CA ARG A 70 -13.26 -8.23 18.14
C ARG A 70 -12.89 -9.54 18.80
N GLN A 71 -13.61 -9.90 19.86
CA GLN A 71 -13.77 -11.30 20.20
C GLN A 71 -14.29 -11.99 18.95
N ILE A 72 -13.42 -12.78 18.30
CA ILE A 72 -13.80 -13.68 17.23
C ILE A 72 -14.99 -14.46 17.80
N GLY A 73 -16.16 -14.37 17.17
CA GLY A 73 -17.30 -15.20 17.51
C GLY A 73 -16.97 -16.65 17.18
N MET A 74 -16.16 -17.29 18.02
CA MET A 74 -15.62 -18.64 17.81
C MET A 74 -16.68 -19.72 18.03
N SER A 75 -17.84 -19.36 18.60
CA SER A 75 -18.91 -20.29 18.96
C SER A 75 -19.45 -21.10 17.79
N ASN A 76 -19.33 -20.58 16.56
CA ASN A 76 -19.86 -21.27 15.38
C ASN A 76 -18.82 -22.19 14.71
N LEU A 77 -17.52 -22.02 15.00
CA LEU A 77 -16.45 -22.78 14.35
C LEU A 77 -16.44 -24.26 14.77
N SER A 78 -16.97 -24.58 15.95
CA SER A 78 -17.09 -25.96 16.46
C SER A 78 -17.96 -26.87 15.58
N HIS A 79 -18.87 -26.30 14.79
CA HIS A 79 -19.75 -27.03 13.88
C HIS A 79 -19.11 -27.31 12.53
N ILE A 80 -17.97 -26.68 12.21
CA ILE A 80 -17.23 -26.97 10.97
C ILE A 80 -16.37 -28.22 11.21
N PRO A 81 -16.50 -29.27 10.38
CA PRO A 81 -15.59 -30.41 10.44
C PRO A 81 -14.17 -29.92 10.14
N LYS A 82 -13.21 -30.23 11.03
CA LYS A 82 -11.82 -29.80 10.80
C LYS A 82 -11.27 -30.44 9.52
N LEU A 83 -10.62 -29.66 8.67
CA LEU A 83 -9.97 -30.20 7.47
C LEU A 83 -8.91 -31.23 7.86
N GLU A 84 -9.03 -32.43 7.30
CA GLU A 84 -8.09 -33.53 7.52
C GLU A 84 -7.32 -33.84 6.23
N GLY A 85 -8.01 -33.77 5.09
CA GLY A 85 -7.43 -33.97 3.79
C GLY A 85 -8.48 -33.97 2.69
N SER A 86 -8.17 -34.62 1.57
CA SER A 86 -9.01 -34.63 0.36
C SER A 86 -10.39 -35.26 0.56
N SER A 87 -10.54 -36.15 1.55
CA SER A 87 -11.79 -36.87 1.84
C SER A 87 -12.89 -35.97 2.39
N ASN A 88 -12.55 -34.91 3.13
CA ASN A 88 -13.51 -34.01 3.76
C ASN A 88 -13.40 -32.54 3.32
N TYR A 89 -12.61 -32.27 2.29
CA TYR A 89 -12.37 -30.91 1.78
C TYR A 89 -13.66 -30.16 1.42
N GLU A 90 -14.59 -30.77 0.69
CA GLU A 90 -15.83 -30.10 0.26
C GLU A 90 -16.75 -29.74 1.44
N ALA A 91 -16.83 -30.61 2.44
CA ALA A 91 -17.60 -30.36 3.66
C ALA A 91 -16.98 -29.20 4.47
N TRP A 92 -15.65 -29.19 4.58
CA TRP A 92 -14.91 -28.12 5.23
C TRP A 92 -15.08 -26.77 4.51
N VAL A 93 -14.93 -26.73 3.17
CA VAL A 93 -15.14 -25.51 2.36
C VAL A 93 -16.56 -24.96 2.53
N THR A 94 -17.56 -25.83 2.51
CA THR A 94 -18.96 -25.40 2.69
C THR A 94 -19.17 -24.77 4.06
N GLY A 95 -18.64 -25.40 5.12
CA GLY A 95 -18.73 -24.88 6.48
C GLY A 95 -18.02 -23.54 6.65
N ILE A 96 -16.78 -23.43 6.16
CA ILE A 96 -16.00 -22.19 6.31
C ILE A 96 -16.59 -21.05 5.50
N GLN A 97 -17.12 -21.32 4.30
CA GLN A 97 -17.84 -20.34 3.50
C GLN A 97 -19.09 -19.82 4.23
N GLY A 98 -19.87 -20.70 4.86
CA GLY A 98 -21.06 -20.32 5.63
C GLY A 98 -20.75 -19.34 6.77
N ILE A 99 -19.71 -19.63 7.57
CA ILE A 99 -19.29 -18.74 8.65
C ILE A 99 -18.68 -17.44 8.11
N ALA A 100 -17.86 -17.53 7.07
CA ALA A 100 -17.24 -16.36 6.46
C ALA A 100 -18.27 -15.39 5.85
N LEU A 101 -19.34 -15.91 5.27
CA LEU A 101 -20.46 -15.10 4.76
C LEU A 101 -21.23 -14.45 5.91
N THR A 102 -21.53 -15.21 6.97
CA THR A 102 -22.23 -14.70 8.17
C THR A 102 -21.46 -13.54 8.82
N ASN A 103 -20.12 -13.65 8.85
CA ASN A 103 -19.23 -12.64 9.44
C ASN A 103 -18.72 -11.61 8.41
N ARG A 104 -19.22 -11.64 7.17
CA ARG A 104 -18.89 -10.70 6.08
C ARG A 104 -17.40 -10.66 5.67
N VAL A 105 -16.62 -11.66 6.03
CA VAL A 105 -15.19 -11.78 5.67
C VAL A 105 -14.93 -12.59 4.40
N TRP A 106 -15.95 -13.27 3.86
CA TRP A 106 -15.80 -14.10 2.66
C TRP A 106 -15.19 -13.36 1.46
N LYS A 107 -15.53 -12.09 1.29
CA LYS A 107 -15.01 -11.27 0.18
C LYS A 107 -13.51 -10.97 0.30
N VAL A 108 -12.97 -10.96 1.53
CA VAL A 108 -11.52 -10.86 1.77
C VAL A 108 -10.90 -12.23 1.52
N MET A 109 -11.49 -13.30 2.07
CA MET A 109 -11.02 -14.68 1.88
C MET A 109 -10.85 -15.10 0.43
N ASN A 110 -11.81 -14.74 -0.43
CA ASN A 110 -11.80 -15.11 -1.83
C ASN A 110 -11.12 -14.07 -2.74
N GLY A 111 -10.52 -13.01 -2.16
CA GLY A 111 -9.81 -11.98 -2.91
C GLY A 111 -10.69 -10.98 -3.66
N THR A 112 -12.02 -11.01 -3.47
CA THR A 112 -12.92 -10.02 -4.09
C THR A 112 -12.60 -8.60 -3.61
N ILE A 113 -12.32 -8.43 -2.31
CA ILE A 113 -11.82 -7.19 -1.73
C ILE A 113 -10.31 -7.34 -1.55
N LYS A 114 -9.55 -6.60 -2.35
CA LYS A 114 -8.11 -6.53 -2.25
C LYS A 114 -7.68 -5.58 -1.14
N ARG A 115 -6.47 -5.79 -0.62
CA ARG A 115 -5.82 -4.83 0.27
C ARG A 115 -5.83 -3.44 -0.39
N PRO A 116 -6.27 -2.39 0.32
CA PRO A 116 -6.19 -1.02 -0.18
C PRO A 116 -4.76 -0.63 -0.52
N VAL A 117 -4.59 0.19 -1.55
CA VAL A 117 -3.29 0.73 -1.97
C VAL A 117 -3.34 2.24 -1.84
N LEU A 118 -2.35 2.82 -1.17
CA LEU A 118 -2.24 4.26 -1.03
C LEU A 118 -1.83 4.89 -2.36
N ALA A 119 -2.47 6.00 -2.74
CA ALA A 119 -2.07 6.76 -3.92
C ALA A 119 -0.68 7.38 -3.70
N LYS A 120 0.10 7.56 -4.77
CA LYS A 120 1.48 8.09 -4.69
C LYS A 120 1.58 9.47 -4.02
N ASN A 121 0.58 10.33 -4.23
CA ASN A 121 0.48 11.65 -3.64
C ASN A 121 -0.94 11.85 -3.07
N PRO A 122 -1.24 11.31 -1.88
CA PRO A 122 -2.58 11.36 -1.32
C PRO A 122 -2.88 12.76 -0.77
N SER A 123 -4.08 13.27 -1.03
CA SER A 123 -4.61 14.39 -0.25
C SER A 123 -4.88 13.95 1.21
N PRO A 124 -4.98 14.87 2.19
CA PRO A 124 -5.30 14.51 3.57
C PRO A 124 -6.56 13.64 3.69
N THR A 125 -7.63 13.98 2.96
CA THR A 125 -8.88 13.19 2.94
C THR A 125 -8.68 11.79 2.33
N GLN A 126 -7.81 11.66 1.32
CA GLN A 126 -7.48 10.36 0.75
C GLN A 126 -6.67 9.50 1.71
N LEU A 127 -5.79 10.11 2.51
CA LEU A 127 -5.03 9.43 3.54
C LEU A 127 -5.94 8.88 4.64
N GLU A 128 -6.83 9.71 5.19
CA GLU A 128 -7.82 9.29 6.20
C GLU A 128 -8.73 8.16 5.68
N THR A 129 -9.20 8.29 4.43
CA THR A 129 -10.03 7.27 3.80
C THR A 129 -9.25 5.96 3.58
N TYR A 130 -7.97 6.05 3.24
CA TYR A 130 -7.10 4.89 3.07
C TYR A 130 -6.89 4.18 4.40
N GLU A 131 -6.54 4.90 5.46
CA GLU A 131 -6.30 4.34 6.80
C GLU A 131 -7.54 3.60 7.31
N LEU A 132 -8.73 4.19 7.17
CA LEU A 132 -9.98 3.54 7.54
C LEU A 132 -10.24 2.27 6.73
N LYS A 133 -10.00 2.30 5.41
CA LYS A 133 -10.19 1.12 4.56
C LYS A 133 -9.17 0.03 4.88
N LEU A 134 -7.93 0.41 5.17
CA LEU A 134 -6.86 -0.52 5.53
C LEU A 134 -7.16 -1.20 6.86
N ASP A 135 -7.53 -0.45 7.89
CA ASP A 135 -7.88 -0.98 9.22
C ASP A 135 -9.04 -1.99 9.13
N ASN A 136 -10.08 -1.65 8.37
CA ASN A 136 -11.22 -2.55 8.13
C ASN A 136 -10.82 -3.82 7.35
N TRP A 137 -9.94 -3.68 6.35
CA TRP A 137 -9.47 -4.83 5.57
C TRP A 137 -8.59 -5.75 6.42
N GLU A 138 -7.68 -5.18 7.21
CA GLU A 138 -6.78 -5.94 8.09
C GLU A 138 -7.54 -6.67 9.20
N GLU A 139 -8.59 -6.05 9.78
CA GLU A 139 -9.48 -6.75 10.72
C GLU A 139 -10.17 -7.95 10.06
N ALA A 140 -10.71 -7.75 8.86
CA ALA A 140 -11.38 -8.83 8.13
C ALA A 140 -10.42 -9.95 7.71
N GLU A 141 -9.18 -9.58 7.34
CA GLU A 141 -8.10 -10.50 7.01
C GLU A 141 -7.69 -11.33 8.24
N GLU A 142 -7.47 -10.70 9.40
CA GLU A 142 -7.11 -11.39 10.65
C GLU A 142 -8.19 -12.40 11.07
N VAL A 143 -9.46 -11.99 11.03
CA VAL A 143 -10.60 -12.87 11.34
C VAL A 143 -10.64 -14.05 10.38
N ALA A 144 -10.43 -13.79 9.10
CA ALA A 144 -10.46 -14.81 8.07
C ALA A 144 -9.30 -15.84 8.19
N GLN A 145 -8.07 -15.37 8.46
CA GLN A 145 -6.94 -16.23 8.78
C GLN A 145 -7.24 -17.08 10.02
N GLY A 146 -7.82 -16.46 11.05
CA GLY A 146 -8.25 -17.14 12.28
C GLY A 146 -9.21 -18.30 11.99
N TYR A 147 -10.21 -18.10 11.13
CA TYR A 147 -11.13 -19.16 10.72
C TYR A 147 -10.44 -20.32 10.02
N ILE A 148 -9.52 -20.05 9.08
CA ILE A 148 -8.77 -21.11 8.41
C ILE A 148 -7.94 -21.87 9.44
N LEU A 149 -7.10 -21.18 10.20
CA LEU A 149 -6.13 -21.82 11.11
C LEU A 149 -6.79 -22.62 12.25
N GLN A 150 -8.00 -22.25 12.67
CA GLN A 150 -8.73 -22.96 13.72
C GLN A 150 -9.53 -24.17 13.20
N THR A 151 -9.88 -24.18 11.92
CA THR A 151 -10.71 -25.23 11.30
C THR A 151 -9.92 -26.25 10.51
N ILE A 152 -8.59 -26.27 10.63
CA ILE A 152 -7.73 -27.27 9.99
C ILE A 152 -6.97 -28.11 11.03
N LYS A 153 -6.67 -29.37 10.73
CA LYS A 153 -5.77 -30.21 11.53
C LYS A 153 -4.30 -29.84 11.30
N GLN A 154 -3.40 -30.38 12.13
CA GLN A 154 -1.96 -30.13 12.02
C GLN A 154 -1.36 -30.51 10.65
N GLY A 155 -1.83 -31.60 10.04
CA GLY A 155 -1.37 -32.03 8.70
C GLY A 155 -1.57 -30.94 7.64
N PRO A 156 -2.82 -30.53 7.34
CA PRO A 156 -3.09 -29.40 6.46
C PRO A 156 -2.39 -28.10 6.85
N ARG A 157 -2.27 -27.83 8.17
CA ARG A 157 -1.58 -26.64 8.68
C ARG A 157 -0.09 -26.62 8.33
N ALA A 158 0.57 -27.77 8.25
CA ALA A 158 1.99 -27.84 7.89
C ALA A 158 2.30 -27.33 6.47
N HIS A 159 1.29 -27.22 5.60
CA HIS A 159 1.44 -26.65 4.27
C HIS A 159 1.34 -25.11 4.25
N LEU A 160 0.94 -24.48 5.37
CA LEU A 160 0.73 -23.05 5.47
C LEU A 160 1.89 -22.38 6.21
N SER A 161 2.33 -21.22 5.72
CA SER A 161 3.21 -20.31 6.48
C SER A 161 2.35 -19.33 7.28
N GLN A 162 2.87 -18.86 8.41
CA GLN A 162 2.21 -17.82 9.23
C GLN A 162 2.09 -16.48 8.49
N GLU A 163 2.94 -16.24 7.49
CA GLU A 163 2.98 -14.98 6.72
C GLU A 163 2.02 -14.97 5.52
N MET A 164 1.34 -16.10 5.24
CA MET A 164 0.43 -16.17 4.10
C MET A 164 -0.82 -15.34 4.35
N ASP A 165 -1.22 -14.56 3.35
CA ASP A 165 -2.56 -14.00 3.33
C ASP A 165 -3.62 -15.10 3.17
N THR A 166 -4.84 -14.78 3.54
CA THR A 166 -5.98 -15.68 3.58
C THR A 166 -6.30 -16.29 2.22
N LEU A 167 -6.21 -15.49 1.15
CA LEU A 167 -6.47 -15.96 -0.21
C LEU A 167 -5.42 -17.01 -0.61
N THR A 168 -4.15 -16.75 -0.29
CA THR A 168 -3.04 -17.68 -0.51
C THR A 168 -3.22 -18.95 0.31
N MET A 169 -3.56 -18.85 1.60
CA MET A 169 -3.85 -20.01 2.45
C MET A 169 -4.97 -20.87 1.85
N PHE A 170 -6.09 -20.24 1.49
CA PHE A 170 -7.25 -20.93 0.94
C PHE A 170 -6.96 -21.60 -0.40
N SER A 171 -6.22 -20.91 -1.27
CA SER A 171 -5.80 -21.43 -2.59
C SER A 171 -4.88 -22.63 -2.46
N LYS A 172 -3.93 -22.60 -1.52
CA LYS A 172 -3.00 -23.70 -1.29
C LYS A 172 -3.69 -24.95 -0.74
N LEU A 173 -4.64 -24.78 0.19
CA LEU A 173 -5.47 -25.89 0.68
C LEU A 173 -6.34 -26.47 -0.44
N LYS A 174 -6.91 -25.63 -1.30
CA LYS A 174 -7.66 -26.05 -2.49
C LYS A 174 -6.80 -26.87 -3.44
N GLU A 175 -5.63 -26.37 -3.79
CA GLU A 175 -4.70 -27.07 -4.68
C GLU A 175 -4.32 -28.45 -4.11
N THR A 176 -4.00 -28.49 -2.82
CA THR A 176 -3.55 -29.70 -2.13
C THR A 176 -4.65 -30.75 -2.02
N TYR A 177 -5.86 -30.36 -1.59
CA TYR A 177 -6.89 -31.33 -1.20
C TYR A 177 -8.07 -31.44 -2.15
N LYS A 178 -8.29 -30.45 -3.01
CA LYS A 178 -9.26 -30.54 -4.11
C LYS A 178 -8.57 -31.08 -5.36
N LEU A 179 -7.48 -30.48 -5.82
CA LEU A 179 -6.93 -30.79 -7.15
C LEU A 179 -6.06 -32.06 -7.14
N LYS A 180 -5.08 -32.16 -6.23
CA LYS A 180 -4.20 -33.35 -6.18
C LYS A 180 -4.94 -34.62 -5.78
N GLY A 181 -5.89 -34.51 -4.85
CA GLY A 181 -6.75 -35.63 -4.44
C GLY A 181 -7.71 -36.12 -5.52
N TYR A 182 -7.99 -35.33 -6.57
CA TYR A 182 -8.74 -35.81 -7.75
C TYR A 182 -7.84 -36.62 -8.68
N THR A 183 -6.61 -36.17 -8.94
CA THR A 183 -5.64 -36.91 -9.76
C THR A 183 -5.28 -38.26 -9.18
N GLU A 184 -5.08 -38.39 -7.86
CA GLU A 184 -4.77 -39.69 -7.23
C GLU A 184 -5.95 -40.67 -7.25
N ARG A 185 -7.20 -40.18 -7.26
CA ARG A 185 -8.41 -41.01 -7.32
C ARG A 185 -8.74 -41.57 -8.71
N HIS A 186 -8.12 -41.05 -9.77
CA HIS A 186 -8.42 -41.45 -11.16
C HIS A 186 -7.26 -42.20 -11.85
N ILE A 187 -6.22 -42.60 -11.10
CA ILE A 187 -5.05 -43.33 -11.63
C ILE A 187 -5.08 -44.82 -11.22
N HIS A 188 -6.11 -45.29 -10.52
CA HIS A 188 -6.27 -46.70 -10.12
C HIS A 188 -7.43 -47.40 -10.83
#